data_AF-A0A535XHW5-F1
#
_entry.id   AF-A0A535XHW5-F1
#
_cell.length_a   1.000
_cell.length_b   1.000
_cell.length_c   1.000
_cell.angle_alpha   90.00
_cell.angle_beta   90.00
_cell.angle_gamma   90.00
#
_symmetry.space_group_name_H-M   'P 1'
#
loop_
_entity.id
_entity.type
_entity.pdbx_description
1 polymer ?
#
loop_
_entity_poly.entity_id
_entity_poly.type
_entity_poly.pdbx_seq_one_letter_code
_entity_poly.pdbx_strand_id
1 'polypeptide(L)'
;MTVEVRAPEAMGTLPGLNNYAAIVLNNVAATSLTLDQQKTLQSYVNSNGHGLVALGGLTSYALGGYADTVLEDALPVLARPPEKREGAQIALVLVIDRSASMGLDNGGATRLGMAKEAAILTASSLKPEDILGVPRASLPRAVTVYIKPSRRSTTSCALRRPI
;
A
#
# COMPACT_ATOMS: atom_id res chain seq x y z
N MET A 1 -11.26 18.54 -35.71
CA MET A 1 -11.27 17.23 -35.02
C MET A 1 -12.71 16.97 -34.59
N THR A 2 -13.39 16.04 -35.25
CA THR A 2 -14.79 15.67 -34.97
C THR A 2 -14.80 14.53 -33.97
N VAL A 3 -15.59 14.65 -32.90
CA VAL A 3 -15.77 13.61 -31.89
C VAL A 3 -17.20 13.10 -32.01
N GLU A 4 -17.35 11.79 -32.10
CA GLU A 4 -18.66 11.14 -32.11
C GLU A 4 -18.87 10.43 -30.77
N VAL A 5 -19.98 10.75 -30.11
CA VAL A 5 -20.33 10.17 -28.80
C VAL A 5 -21.40 9.11 -29.02
N ARG A 6 -21.15 7.90 -28.52
CA ARG A 6 -22.08 6.78 -28.58
C ARG A 6 -22.24 6.15 -27.21
N ALA A 7 -23.40 5.55 -26.98
CA ALA A 7 -23.62 4.67 -25.84
C ALA A 7 -22.74 3.41 -25.99
N PRO A 8 -22.22 2.85 -24.88
CA PRO A 8 -21.33 1.68 -24.92
C PRO A 8 -22.00 0.46 -25.58
N GLU A 9 -23.32 0.30 -25.42
CA GLU A 9 -24.08 -0.81 -26.01
C GLU A 9 -24.17 -0.69 -27.54
N ALA A 10 -24.12 0.55 -28.07
CA ALA A 10 -24.21 0.86 -29.49
C ALA A 10 -22.85 0.93 -30.20
N MET A 11 -21.81 0.31 -29.61
CA MET A 11 -20.48 0.25 -30.20
C MET A 11 -20.53 -0.46 -31.56
N GLY A 12 -19.89 0.15 -32.56
CA GLY A 12 -19.83 -0.40 -33.92
C GLY A 12 -18.94 -1.64 -34.03
N THR A 13 -18.92 -2.21 -35.23
CA THR A 13 -18.02 -3.33 -35.57
C THR A 13 -16.60 -2.82 -35.86
N LEU A 14 -15.61 -3.71 -35.78
CA LEU A 14 -14.20 -3.39 -36.02
C LEU A 14 -13.95 -2.56 -37.31
N PRO A 15 -14.54 -2.89 -38.48
CA PRO A 15 -14.33 -2.11 -39.70
C PRO A 15 -14.84 -0.67 -39.59
N GLY A 16 -15.93 -0.46 -38.85
CA GLY A 16 -16.46 0.88 -38.57
C GLY A 16 -15.55 1.66 -37.63
N LEU A 17 -14.96 0.99 -36.64
CA LEU A 17 -14.06 1.59 -35.65
C LEU A 17 -12.70 1.98 -36.26
N ASN A 18 -12.24 1.30 -37.31
CA ASN A 18 -10.99 1.63 -38.00
C ASN A 18 -10.98 3.02 -38.66
N ASN A 19 -12.15 3.64 -38.85
CA ASN A 19 -12.24 5.01 -39.33
C ASN A 19 -11.83 6.04 -38.27
N TYR A 20 -11.67 5.62 -37.02
CA TYR A 20 -11.25 6.45 -35.90
C TYR A 20 -9.79 6.17 -35.53
N ALA A 21 -9.05 7.22 -35.19
CA ALA A 21 -7.66 7.09 -34.74
C ALA A 21 -7.53 6.59 -33.30
N ALA A 22 -8.52 6.90 -32.46
CA ALA A 22 -8.57 6.46 -31.07
C ALA A 22 -10.01 6.37 -30.56
N ILE A 23 -10.22 5.53 -29.54
CA ILE A 23 -11.47 5.37 -28.81
C ILE A 23 -11.27 5.83 -27.36
N VAL A 24 -12.23 6.57 -26.82
CA VAL A 24 -12.23 7.01 -25.42
C VAL A 24 -13.40 6.36 -24.68
N LEU A 25 -13.09 5.53 -23.68
CA LEU A 25 -14.06 5.00 -22.72
C LEU A 25 -14.15 5.97 -21.54
N ASN A 26 -15.29 6.62 -21.37
CA ASN A 26 -15.49 7.58 -20.28
C ASN A 26 -16.41 7.01 -19.20
N ASN A 27 -15.84 6.62 -18.05
CA ASN A 27 -16.56 6.05 -16.91
C ASN A 27 -17.47 4.85 -17.28
N VAL A 28 -17.04 4.03 -18.26
CA VAL A 28 -17.80 2.87 -18.75
C VAL A 28 -17.45 1.63 -17.90
N ALA A 29 -18.47 0.84 -17.53
CA ALA A 29 -18.28 -0.45 -16.85
C ALA A 29 -18.00 -1.56 -17.88
N ALA A 30 -17.23 -2.59 -17.50
CA ALA A 30 -16.97 -3.73 -18.39
C ALA A 30 -18.27 -4.50 -18.68
N THR A 31 -19.21 -4.50 -17.74
CA THR A 31 -20.55 -5.11 -17.88
C THR A 31 -21.46 -4.40 -18.88
N SER A 32 -21.19 -3.13 -19.20
CA SER A 32 -21.90 -2.40 -20.26
C SER A 32 -21.45 -2.81 -21.66
N LEU A 33 -20.35 -3.57 -21.78
CA LEU A 33 -19.81 -4.06 -23.03
C LEU A 33 -19.97 -5.58 -23.10
N THR A 34 -20.45 -6.08 -24.23
CA THR A 34 -20.47 -7.54 -24.47
C THR A 34 -19.05 -8.08 -24.64
N LEU A 35 -18.87 -9.39 -24.45
CA LEU A 35 -17.56 -10.03 -24.62
C LEU A 35 -16.98 -9.80 -26.03
N ASP A 36 -17.83 -9.82 -27.06
CA ASP A 36 -17.42 -9.57 -28.45
C ASP A 36 -16.98 -8.11 -28.67
N GLN A 37 -17.65 -7.16 -28.01
CA GLN A 37 -17.23 -5.76 -28.01
C GLN A 37 -15.87 -5.59 -27.31
N GLN A 38 -15.65 -6.25 -26.17
CA GLN A 38 -14.36 -6.20 -25.48
C GLN A 38 -13.23 -6.80 -26.34
N LYS A 39 -13.46 -7.93 -27.02
CA LYS A 39 -12.51 -8.52 -27.98
C LYS A 39 -12.23 -7.62 -29.19
N THR A 40 -13.26 -6.91 -29.65
CA THR A 40 -13.13 -5.92 -30.72
C THR A 40 -12.21 -4.78 -30.29
N LEU A 41 -12.38 -4.26 -29.07
CA LEU A 41 -11.49 -3.23 -28.51
C LEU A 41 -10.05 -3.73 -28.35
N GLN A 42 -9.87 -4.95 -27.87
CA GLN A 42 -8.54 -5.57 -27.77
C GLN A 42 -7.87 -5.69 -29.15
N SER A 43 -8.60 -6.15 -30.16
CA SER A 43 -8.07 -6.27 -31.53
C SER A 43 -7.77 -4.89 -32.15
N TYR A 44 -8.60 -3.89 -31.87
CA TYR A 44 -8.42 -2.52 -32.32
C TYR A 44 -7.10 -1.91 -31.78
N VAL A 45 -6.73 -2.22 -30.54
CA VAL A 45 -5.46 -1.77 -29.94
C VAL A 45 -4.29 -2.65 -30.42
N ASN A 46 -4.38 -3.97 -30.26
CA ASN A 46 -3.26 -4.88 -30.44
C ASN A 46 -2.94 -5.17 -31.91
N SER A 47 -3.97 -5.36 -32.75
CA SER A 47 -3.80 -5.76 -34.15
C SER A 47 -3.68 -4.56 -35.07
N ASN A 48 -4.44 -3.49 -34.79
CA ASN A 48 -4.52 -2.33 -35.69
C ASN A 48 -3.66 -1.15 -35.21
N GLY A 49 -3.14 -1.20 -33.99
CA GLY A 49 -2.23 -0.17 -33.45
C GLY A 49 -2.92 1.18 -33.18
N HIS A 50 -4.24 1.19 -33.00
CA HIS A 50 -4.97 2.41 -32.68
C HIS A 50 -4.97 2.70 -31.18
N GLY A 51 -5.27 3.96 -30.83
CA GLY A 51 -5.26 4.41 -29.44
C GLY A 51 -6.54 4.01 -28.69
N LEU A 52 -6.39 3.48 -27.47
CA LEU A 52 -7.49 3.34 -26.52
C LEU A 52 -7.19 4.15 -25.27
N VAL A 53 -8.13 5.00 -24.88
CA VAL A 53 -8.06 5.79 -23.66
C VAL A 53 -9.21 5.40 -22.77
N ALA A 54 -8.93 4.92 -21.56
CA ALA A 54 -9.93 4.69 -20.54
C ALA A 54 -9.83 5.79 -19.48
N LEU A 55 -10.90 6.56 -19.31
CA LEU A 55 -11.06 7.53 -18.25
C LEU A 55 -11.80 6.86 -17.09
N GLY A 56 -11.11 6.78 -15.96
CA GLY A 56 -11.68 6.24 -14.73
C GLY A 56 -12.79 7.09 -14.14
N GLY A 57 -13.60 6.46 -13.31
CA GLY A 57 -14.63 7.08 -12.51
C GLY A 57 -15.23 6.09 -11.53
N LEU A 58 -16.44 6.40 -11.03
CA LEU A 58 -17.13 5.58 -10.04
C LEU A 58 -17.52 4.19 -10.57
N THR A 59 -17.68 4.02 -11.88
CA THR A 59 -18.16 2.79 -12.53
C THR A 59 -17.11 2.15 -13.43
N SER A 60 -15.83 2.49 -13.28
CA SER A 60 -14.73 1.94 -14.09
C SER A 60 -13.66 1.23 -13.27
N TYR A 61 -12.74 0.53 -13.95
CA TYR A 61 -11.65 -0.24 -13.34
C TYR A 61 -12.14 -1.26 -12.30
N ALA A 62 -11.71 -1.15 -11.03
CA ALA A 62 -12.05 -2.08 -9.96
C ALA A 62 -13.56 -2.20 -9.74
N LEU A 63 -14.26 -1.07 -9.65
CA LEU A 63 -15.72 -1.03 -9.44
C LEU A 63 -16.49 -1.35 -10.74
N GLY A 64 -15.88 -1.10 -11.89
CA GLY A 64 -16.43 -1.42 -13.21
C GLY A 64 -16.25 -2.88 -13.63
N GLY A 65 -15.63 -3.72 -12.80
CA GLY A 65 -15.43 -5.14 -13.10
C GLY A 65 -14.43 -5.41 -14.24
N TYR A 66 -13.39 -4.59 -14.37
CA TYR A 66 -12.39 -4.77 -15.43
C TYR A 66 -11.43 -5.92 -15.11
N ALA A 67 -11.26 -6.27 -13.83
CA ALA A 67 -10.36 -7.33 -13.43
C ALA A 67 -10.71 -8.66 -14.10
N ASP A 68 -9.69 -9.34 -14.63
CA ASP A 68 -9.78 -10.64 -15.30
C ASP A 68 -10.70 -10.61 -16.54
N THR A 69 -10.81 -9.45 -17.20
CA THR A 69 -11.53 -9.28 -18.47
C THR A 69 -10.59 -9.02 -19.63
N VAL A 70 -11.06 -9.30 -20.85
CA VAL A 70 -10.34 -9.00 -22.10
C VAL A 70 -10.04 -7.50 -22.23
N LEU A 71 -10.85 -6.65 -21.58
CA LEU A 71 -10.64 -5.21 -21.54
C LEU A 71 -9.44 -4.81 -20.66
N GLU A 72 -9.15 -5.53 -19.58
CA GLU A 72 -7.95 -5.29 -18.76
C GLU A 72 -6.68 -5.62 -19.55
N ASP A 73 -6.68 -6.72 -20.31
CA ASP A 73 -5.53 -7.11 -21.16
C ASP A 73 -5.20 -6.07 -22.25
N ALA A 74 -6.21 -5.30 -22.69
CA ALA A 74 -6.03 -4.24 -23.67
C ALA A 74 -5.49 -2.92 -23.07
N LEU A 75 -5.50 -2.80 -21.74
CA LEU A 75 -5.09 -1.59 -21.03
C LEU A 75 -3.72 -1.77 -20.35
N PRO A 76 -2.90 -0.71 -20.26
CA PRO A 76 -1.59 -0.79 -19.61
C PRO A 76 -1.67 -0.80 -18.07
N VAL A 77 -2.87 -0.85 -17.50
CA VAL A 77 -3.10 -0.71 -16.06
C VAL A 77 -3.93 -1.88 -15.55
N LEU A 78 -3.49 -2.44 -14.43
CA LEU A 78 -4.25 -3.46 -13.71
C LEU A 78 -5.43 -2.81 -12.99
N ALA A 79 -6.62 -3.38 -13.14
CA ALA A 79 -7.83 -2.90 -12.49
C ALA A 79 -7.92 -3.32 -11.02
N ARG A 80 -6.96 -4.12 -10.54
CA ARG A 80 -6.87 -4.57 -9.15
C ARG A 80 -6.21 -3.50 -8.28
N PRO A 81 -6.74 -3.24 -7.07
CA PRO A 81 -6.02 -2.47 -6.09
C PRO A 81 -4.65 -3.14 -5.84
N PRO A 82 -3.54 -2.38 -5.80
CA PRO A 82 -2.28 -2.96 -5.39
C PRO A 82 -2.45 -3.57 -4.01
N GLU A 83 -1.94 -4.79 -3.83
CA GLU A 83 -1.91 -5.40 -2.51
C GLU A 83 -1.26 -4.41 -1.54
N LYS A 84 -1.96 -4.14 -0.44
CA LYS A 84 -1.49 -3.25 0.61
C LYS A 84 -0.15 -3.82 1.06
N ARG A 85 0.96 -3.12 0.77
CA ARG A 85 2.31 -3.59 1.13
C ARG A 85 2.31 -3.99 2.60
N GLU A 86 2.28 -5.29 2.87
CA GLU A 86 2.22 -5.82 4.24
C GLU A 86 3.48 -5.47 5.05
N GLY A 87 4.53 -4.99 4.36
CA GLY A 87 5.81 -4.58 4.93
C GLY A 87 6.00 -3.07 5.09
N ALA A 88 4.98 -2.32 5.51
CA ALA A 88 5.25 -0.98 6.06
C ALA A 88 5.96 -1.15 7.41
N GLN A 89 7.29 -1.21 7.38
CA GLN A 89 8.13 -1.24 8.57
C GLN A 89 7.87 0.00 9.42
N ILE A 90 7.52 -0.18 10.69
CA ILE A 90 7.33 0.92 11.62
C ILE A 90 8.59 1.05 12.50
N ALA A 91 9.02 2.29 12.74
CA ALA A 91 10.06 2.60 13.72
C ALA A 91 9.43 3.31 14.93
N LEU A 92 9.58 2.73 16.12
CA LEU A 92 9.04 3.25 17.38
C LEU A 92 10.16 3.60 18.35
N VAL A 93 10.10 4.77 18.97
CA VAL A 93 11.08 5.23 19.98
C VAL A 93 10.37 5.49 21.30
N LEU A 94 10.70 4.73 22.35
CA LEU A 94 10.19 4.93 23.71
C LEU A 94 11.21 5.69 24.55
N VAL A 95 10.90 6.93 24.89
CA VAL A 95 11.73 7.74 25.78
C VAL A 95 11.25 7.54 27.21
N ILE A 96 12.04 6.83 28.03
CA ILE A 96 11.71 6.59 29.44
C ILE A 96 12.49 7.58 30.31
N ASP A 97 11.76 8.47 30.99
CA ASP A 97 12.33 9.39 31.97
C ASP A 97 12.88 8.64 33.20
N ARG A 98 14.01 9.10 33.72
CA ARG A 98 14.66 8.58 34.94
C ARG A 98 14.87 9.70 35.97
N SER A 99 13.94 10.66 36.02
CA SER A 99 13.90 11.68 37.07
C SER A 99 13.66 11.06 38.45
N ALA A 100 13.99 11.79 39.52
CA ALA A 100 13.86 11.32 40.90
C ALA A 100 12.42 10.87 41.24
N SER A 101 11.40 11.47 40.62
CA SER A 101 9.99 11.09 40.78
C SER A 101 9.63 9.73 40.20
N MET A 102 10.45 9.18 39.30
CA MET A 102 10.23 7.85 38.70
C MET A 102 10.57 6.70 39.64
N GLY A 103 11.40 6.97 40.66
CA GLY A 103 11.75 6.02 41.72
C GLY A 103 10.77 6.02 42.90
N LEU A 104 9.76 6.91 42.90
CA LEU A 104 8.75 6.94 43.95
C LEU A 104 7.83 5.72 43.83
N ASP A 105 7.52 5.13 44.98
CA ASP A 105 6.54 4.06 45.10
C ASP A 105 5.13 4.63 44.87
N ASN A 106 4.39 4.00 43.96
CA ASN A 106 3.00 4.31 43.64
C ASN A 106 2.14 3.09 44.00
N GLY A 107 2.04 2.75 45.29
CA GLY A 107 1.14 1.69 45.76
C GLY A 107 1.65 0.27 45.49
N GLY A 108 2.95 0.02 45.72
CA GLY A 108 3.57 -1.31 45.65
C GLY A 108 4.45 -1.53 44.42
N ALA A 109 4.55 -0.55 43.52
CA ALA A 109 5.44 -0.56 42.37
C ALA A 109 5.96 0.85 42.06
N THR A 110 7.21 0.93 41.60
CA THR A 110 7.78 2.21 41.15
C THR A 110 7.22 2.59 39.77
N ARG A 111 7.08 3.90 39.50
CA ARG A 111 6.68 4.40 38.17
C ARG A 111 7.63 3.93 37.07
N LEU A 112 8.91 3.81 37.40
CA LEU A 112 9.92 3.24 36.52
C LEU A 112 9.67 1.74 36.22
N GLY A 113 9.25 0.97 37.23
CA GLY A 113 8.85 -0.42 37.06
C GLY A 113 7.67 -0.55 36.09
N MET A 114 6.63 0.28 36.27
CA MET A 114 5.48 0.31 35.36
C MET A 114 5.86 0.72 33.94
N ALA A 115 6.73 1.73 33.77
CA ALA A 115 7.23 2.15 32.46
C ALA A 115 8.04 1.04 31.75
N LYS A 116 8.80 0.24 32.52
CA LYS A 116 9.54 -0.90 31.98
C LYS A 116 8.61 -2.01 31.50
N GLU A 117 7.58 -2.35 32.27
CA GLU A 117 6.57 -3.33 31.85
C GLU A 117 5.82 -2.88 30.60
N ALA A 118 5.41 -1.60 30.54
CA ALA A 118 4.79 -1.03 29.35
C ALA A 118 5.69 -1.12 28.10
N ALA A 119 6.99 -0.88 28.25
CA ALA A 119 7.96 -1.01 27.16
C ALA A 119 8.13 -2.46 26.69
N ILE A 120 8.14 -3.43 27.60
CA ILE A 120 8.21 -4.86 27.26
C ILE A 120 6.95 -5.32 26.53
N LEU A 121 5.77 -4.89 26.97
CA LEU A 121 4.50 -5.19 26.32
C LEU A 121 4.44 -4.60 24.91
N THR A 122 4.93 -3.38 24.75
CA THR A 122 5.02 -2.71 23.44
C THR A 122 5.98 -3.45 22.51
N ALA A 123 7.17 -3.84 23.00
CA ALA A 123 8.11 -4.65 22.23
C ALA A 123 7.54 -6.00 21.78
N SER A 124 6.66 -6.59 22.59
CA SER A 124 6.00 -7.87 22.29
C SER A 124 4.85 -7.75 21.29
N SER A 125 4.29 -6.54 21.11
CA SER A 125 3.21 -6.23 20.18
C SER A 125 3.70 -5.86 18.77
N LEU A 126 4.99 -5.57 18.61
CA LEU A 126 5.60 -5.21 17.32
C LEU A 126 5.86 -6.43 16.45
N LYS A 127 5.85 -6.24 15.12
CA LYS A 127 6.19 -7.28 14.15
C LYS A 127 7.72 -7.50 14.12
N PRO A 128 8.19 -8.67 13.64
CA PRO A 128 9.63 -8.95 13.53
C PRO A 128 10.41 -7.95 12.67
N GLU A 129 9.73 -7.33 11.70
CA GLU A 129 10.27 -6.32 10.81
C GLU A 129 10.31 -4.90 11.41
N ASP A 130 9.62 -4.63 12.51
CA ASP A 130 9.56 -3.31 13.13
C ASP A 130 10.84 -3.00 13.95
N ILE A 131 11.16 -1.71 14.08
CA ILE A 131 12.34 -1.22 14.79
C ILE A 131 11.92 -0.58 16.11
N LEU A 132 12.53 -0.98 17.22
CA LEU A 132 12.30 -0.37 18.54
C LEU A 132 13.56 0.30 19.08
N GLY A 133 13.44 1.56 19.49
CA GLY A 133 14.49 2.33 20.16
C GLY A 133 14.10 2.73 21.58
N VAL A 134 15.00 2.58 22.55
CA VAL A 134 14.79 3.08 23.93
C VAL A 134 15.98 3.95 24.35
N PRO A 135 15.97 5.26 24.07
CA PRO A 135 17.03 6.14 24.50
C PRO A 135 16.98 6.43 26.00
N ARG A 136 18.16 6.61 26.59
CA ARG A 136 18.28 7.07 27.98
C ARG A 136 17.94 8.56 28.05
N ALA A 137 16.84 8.89 28.73
CA ALA A 137 16.48 10.27 29.02
C ALA A 137 17.22 10.78 30.27
N SER A 138 18.52 11.06 30.14
CA SER A 138 19.20 11.97 31.07
C SER A 138 20.41 12.65 30.42
N LEU A 139 20.16 13.88 29.94
CA LEU A 139 21.11 14.90 29.40
C LEU A 139 21.64 14.63 27.96
N PRO A 140 22.19 15.64 27.24
CA PRO A 140 21.86 16.01 25.84
C PRO A 140 22.35 15.04 24.74
N ARG A 141 22.89 13.88 25.10
CA ARG A 141 23.30 12.84 24.15
C ARG A 141 22.43 11.60 24.36
N ALA A 142 21.36 11.52 23.59
CA ALA A 142 20.54 10.31 23.51
C ALA A 142 21.37 9.17 22.90
N VAL A 143 21.61 8.11 23.67
CA VAL A 143 22.14 6.85 23.13
C VAL A 143 20.95 6.08 22.57
N THR A 144 20.84 5.97 21.26
CA THR A 144 19.81 5.16 20.58
C THR A 144 20.25 3.71 20.57
N VAL A 145 19.54 2.85 21.30
CA VAL A 145 19.72 1.39 21.22
C VAL A 145 18.70 0.84 20.24
N TYR A 146 19.15 0.29 19.11
CA TYR A 146 18.28 -0.43 18.17
C TYR A 146 18.06 -1.84 18.69
N ILE A 147 16.81 -2.18 19.05
CA ILE A 147 16.41 -3.55 19.37
C ILE A 147 15.71 -4.10 18.14
N LYS A 148 16.34 -5.08 17.47
CA LYS A 148 15.66 -5.91 16.47
C LYS A 148 14.93 -7.04 17.20
N PRO A 149 13.60 -7.12 17.16
CA PRO A 149 12.88 -8.19 17.86
C PRO A 149 13.17 -9.53 17.17
N SER A 150 13.94 -10.42 17.81
CA SER A 150 14.09 -11.81 17.37
C SER A 150 13.36 -12.74 18.36
N ARG A 151 12.46 -13.57 17.83
CA ARG A 151 11.79 -14.61 18.64
C ARG A 151 12.77 -15.76 18.89
N ARG A 152 13.45 -15.65 20.03
CA ARG A 152 14.22 -16.67 20.79
C ARG A 152 15.62 -17.09 20.31
N SER A 153 16.43 -17.20 21.37
CA SER A 153 17.59 -18.08 21.58
C SER A 153 18.93 -17.62 21.00
N THR A 154 19.81 -17.20 21.93
CA THR A 154 21.26 -16.98 21.79
C THR A 154 21.67 -15.90 20.79
N THR A 155 22.20 -14.78 21.28
CA THR A 155 23.54 -14.26 20.93
C THR A 155 23.78 -12.90 21.59
N SER A 156 24.84 -12.86 22.41
CA SER A 156 25.75 -11.74 22.71
C SER A 156 25.26 -10.31 22.47
N CYS A 157 25.11 -9.57 23.57
CA CYS A 157 25.01 -8.11 23.58
C CYS A 157 26.30 -7.51 23.00
N ALA A 158 26.30 -7.12 21.73
CA ALA A 158 27.39 -6.37 21.12
C ALA A 158 27.30 -4.89 21.53
N LEU A 159 27.76 -4.60 22.75
CA LEU A 159 27.98 -3.25 23.23
C LEU A 159 29.21 -2.67 22.51
N ARG A 160 29.05 -2.06 21.34
CA ARG A 160 30.13 -1.26 20.74
C ARG A 160 30.35 -0.03 21.60
N ARG A 161 31.46 -0.01 22.34
CA ARG A 161 31.97 1.19 23.00
C ARG A 161 32.32 2.24 21.93
N PRO A 162 31.88 3.50 22.06
CA PRO A 162 32.49 4.58 21.31
C PRO A 162 33.92 4.76 21.83
N ILE A 163 34.84 5.03 20.90
CA ILE A 163 36.23 5.45 21.17
C ILE A 163 36.19 6.76 21.95
#